data_AF-N8X0F8-F1
#
_entry.id   AF-N8X0F8-F1
#
_cell.length_a   1.000
_cell.length_b   1.000
_cell.length_c   1.000
_cell.angle_alpha   90.00
_cell.angle_beta   90.00
_cell.angle_gamma   90.00
#
_symmetry.space_group_name_H-M   'P 1'
#
loop_
_entity.id
_entity.type
_entity.pdbx_description
1 polymer ?
#
loop_
_entity_poly.entity_id
_entity_poly.type
_entity_poly.pdbx_seq_one_letter_code
_entity_poly.pdbx_strand_id
1 'polypeptide(L)'
;MQYSGESGVLFRNFAKLLAIIVNMMIEMQQAIVGFHLDEEQHYVAELACGHQQHVRHLPPWQNRPWVLTEQGRQEKIGMFLACKTCDLQKNSL
;
A
#
# COMPACT_ATOMS: atom_id res chain seq x y z
N MET A 1 -1.10 30.13 -30.91
CA MET A 1 0.37 29.97 -31.02
C MET A 1 0.67 28.47 -31.05
N GLN A 2 0.81 27.90 -32.24
CA GLN A 2 0.96 26.45 -32.46
C GLN A 2 2.45 26.08 -32.38
N TYR A 3 2.85 25.41 -31.30
CA TYR A 3 4.18 24.81 -31.22
C TYR A 3 4.20 23.54 -32.08
N SER A 4 4.86 23.63 -33.24
CA SER A 4 4.99 22.57 -34.23
C SER A 4 6.03 21.51 -33.81
N GLY A 5 5.68 20.24 -34.00
CA GLY A 5 6.61 19.19 -34.43
C GLY A 5 7.23 18.32 -33.34
N GLU A 6 8.19 18.84 -32.58
CA GLU A 6 9.12 17.97 -31.81
C GLU A 6 9.19 18.33 -30.31
N SER A 7 9.12 19.62 -29.98
CA SER A 7 9.09 20.10 -28.59
C SER A 7 7.88 19.57 -27.83
N GLY A 8 6.69 19.58 -28.46
CA GLY A 8 5.48 18.99 -27.88
C GLY A 8 5.58 17.47 -27.64
N VAL A 9 6.36 16.75 -28.45
CA VAL A 9 6.58 15.29 -28.27
C VAL A 9 7.52 15.05 -27.09
N LEU A 10 8.58 15.84 -26.98
CA LEU A 10 9.52 15.78 -25.85
C LEU A 10 8.78 16.03 -24.52
N PHE A 11 7.97 17.10 -24.44
CA PHE A 11 7.16 17.39 -23.24
C PHE A 11 6.16 16.28 -22.92
N ARG A 12 5.51 15.66 -23.92
CA ARG A 12 4.59 14.53 -23.71
C ARG A 12 5.33 13.28 -23.23
N ASN A 13 6.53 13.01 -23.73
CA ASN A 13 7.34 11.88 -23.29
C ASN A 13 7.86 12.08 -21.85
N PHE A 14 8.32 13.28 -21.51
CA PHE A 14 8.68 13.62 -20.13
C PHE A 14 7.48 13.56 -19.18
N ALA A 15 6.33 14.10 -19.57
CA ALA A 15 5.11 14.03 -18.77
C ALA A 15 4.61 12.58 -18.60
N LYS A 16 4.71 11.74 -19.65
CA LYS A 16 4.43 10.31 -19.55
C LYS A 16 5.40 9.58 -18.63
N LEU A 17 6.70 9.86 -18.74
CA LEU A 17 7.71 9.25 -17.88
C LEU A 17 7.52 9.66 -16.42
N LEU A 18 7.27 10.94 -16.15
CA LEU A 18 6.91 11.43 -14.83
C LEU A 18 5.61 10.78 -14.32
N ALA A 19 4.58 10.68 -15.14
CA ALA A 19 3.34 10.01 -14.75
C ALA A 19 3.54 8.52 -14.45
N ILE A 20 4.39 7.82 -15.22
CA ILE A 20 4.75 6.42 -14.95
C ILE A 20 5.52 6.31 -13.62
N ILE A 21 6.54 7.14 -13.42
CA ILE A 21 7.34 7.15 -12.18
C ILE A 21 6.45 7.47 -10.97
N VAL A 22 5.61 8.50 -11.08
CA VAL A 22 4.67 8.88 -10.02
C VAL A 22 3.67 7.76 -9.76
N ASN A 23 3.13 7.11 -10.79
CA ASN A 23 2.15 6.03 -10.59
C ASN A 23 2.77 4.76 -9.99
N MET A 24 4.02 4.44 -10.32
CA MET A 24 4.79 3.35 -9.69
C MET A 24 5.14 3.63 -8.22
N MET A 25 5.15 4.91 -7.80
CA MET A 25 5.43 5.31 -6.42
C MET A 25 4.17 5.44 -5.54
N ILE A 26 2.97 5.26 -6.09
CA ILE A 26 1.72 5.34 -5.32
C ILE A 26 1.36 3.95 -4.79
N GLU A 27 1.52 3.77 -3.47
CA GLU A 27 1.12 2.61 -2.69
C GLU A 27 -0.41 2.55 -2.50
N MET A 28 -0.99 1.37 -2.65
CA MET A 28 -2.42 1.09 -2.52
C MET A 28 -2.80 0.93 -1.06
N GLN A 29 -3.23 2.03 -0.46
CA GLN A 29 -3.68 2.09 0.93
C GLN A 29 -5.07 1.49 1.11
N GLN A 30 -5.23 0.62 2.11
CA GLN A 30 -6.50 -0.05 2.42
C GLN A 30 -6.75 0.01 3.93
N ALA A 31 -7.98 0.34 4.31
CA ALA A 31 -8.36 0.40 5.71
C ALA A 31 -8.35 -1.00 6.34
N ILE A 32 -7.90 -1.09 7.58
CA ILE A 32 -8.02 -2.31 8.38
C ILE A 32 -9.47 -2.45 8.83
N VAL A 33 -10.09 -3.59 8.55
CA VAL A 33 -11.49 -3.89 8.92
C VAL A 33 -11.61 -4.95 10.01
N GLY A 34 -10.53 -5.69 10.29
CA GLY A 34 -10.53 -6.74 11.28
C GLY A 34 -9.15 -7.32 11.54
N PHE A 35 -9.07 -8.22 12.52
CA PHE A 35 -7.89 -9.01 12.83
C PHE A 35 -8.28 -10.43 13.20
N HIS A 36 -7.45 -11.40 12.83
CA HIS A 36 -7.52 -12.76 13.33
C HIS A 36 -6.11 -13.31 13.58
N LEU A 37 -6.04 -14.46 14.24
CA LEU A 37 -4.82 -15.26 14.36
C LEU A 37 -4.82 -16.31 13.26
N ASP A 38 -3.68 -16.49 12.60
CA ASP A 38 -3.46 -17.64 11.74
C ASP A 38 -3.15 -18.92 12.54
N GLU A 39 -2.89 -20.02 11.84
CA GLU A 39 -2.58 -21.33 12.43
C GLU A 39 -1.32 -21.30 13.31
N GLU A 40 -0.40 -20.37 13.06
CA GLU A 40 0.83 -20.16 13.84
C GLU A 40 0.66 -19.16 14.99
N GLN A 41 -0.58 -18.70 15.24
CA GLN A 41 -0.90 -17.67 16.23
C GLN A 41 -0.21 -16.32 15.96
N HIS A 42 -0.02 -15.97 14.69
CA HIS A 42 0.38 -14.64 14.28
C HIS A 42 -0.82 -13.78 13.90
N TYR A 43 -0.80 -12.50 14.30
CA TYR A 43 -1.85 -11.56 13.92
C TYR A 43 -1.80 -11.21 12.43
N VAL A 44 -2.95 -11.39 11.80
CA VAL A 44 -3.25 -11.03 10.42
C VAL A 44 -4.30 -9.93 10.43
N ALA A 45 -4.01 -8.81 9.76
CA ALA A 45 -4.97 -7.75 9.52
C ALA A 45 -5.80 -8.07 8.26
N GLU A 46 -7.11 -7.95 8.39
CA GLU A 46 -8.05 -7.99 7.26
C GLU A 46 -8.22 -6.58 6.71
N LEU A 47 -8.04 -6.43 5.41
CA LEU A 47 -8.11 -5.13 4.73
C LEU A 47 -9.43 -4.99 3.97
N ALA A 48 -9.89 -3.74 3.79
CA ALA A 48 -11.14 -3.42 3.10
C ALA A 48 -11.21 -3.94 1.65
N CYS A 49 -10.05 -4.15 1.00
CA CYS A 49 -9.97 -4.77 -0.33
C CYS A 49 -10.18 -6.29 -0.33
N GLY A 50 -10.36 -6.92 0.84
CA GLY A 50 -10.48 -8.38 0.99
C GLY A 50 -9.15 -9.12 1.14
N HIS A 51 -8.01 -8.46 0.94
CA HIS A 51 -6.70 -9.06 1.18
C HIS A 51 -6.32 -9.04 2.66
N GLN A 52 -5.36 -9.90 3.00
CA GLN A 52 -4.86 -10.10 4.35
C GLN A 52 -3.38 -9.74 4.44
N GLN A 53 -2.95 -9.19 5.58
CA GLN A 53 -1.55 -8.84 5.80
C GLN A 53 -1.10 -9.14 7.23
N HIS A 54 -0.03 -9.91 7.39
CA HIS A 54 0.62 -10.11 8.69
C HIS A 54 1.14 -8.80 9.27
N VAL A 55 0.84 -8.54 10.54
CA VAL A 55 1.18 -7.29 11.24
C VAL A 55 2.09 -7.53 12.42
N ARG A 56 3.23 -8.20 12.19
CA ARG A 56 4.16 -8.61 13.25
C ARG A 56 4.88 -7.40 13.89
N HIS A 57 5.17 -7.51 15.19
CA HIS A 57 6.09 -6.61 15.89
C HIS A 57 7.45 -7.32 16.03
N LEU A 58 8.40 -6.96 15.16
CA LEU A 58 9.75 -7.54 15.11
C LEU A 58 10.81 -6.43 15.15
N PRO A 59 11.01 -5.72 16.26
CA PRO A 59 12.11 -4.75 16.38
C PRO A 59 13.49 -5.41 16.15
N PRO A 60 14.45 -4.71 15.53
CA PRO A 60 14.37 -3.34 15.00
C PRO A 60 13.67 -3.22 13.62
N TRP A 61 13.32 -4.35 13.00
CA TRP A 61 12.88 -4.43 11.61
C TRP A 61 11.45 -3.95 11.39
N GLN A 62 10.53 -4.22 12.32
CA GLN A 62 9.12 -3.85 12.24
C GLN A 62 8.59 -3.39 13.60
N ASN A 63 8.45 -2.08 13.76
CA ASN A 63 7.97 -1.48 15.00
C ASN A 63 6.44 -1.25 14.97
N ARG A 64 5.67 -2.28 15.34
CA ARG A 64 4.19 -2.24 15.44
C ARG A 64 3.69 -2.59 16.85
N PRO A 65 4.02 -1.82 17.90
CA PRO A 65 3.74 -2.21 19.28
C PRO A 65 2.23 -2.34 19.57
N TRP A 66 1.41 -1.63 18.80
CA TRP A 66 -0.05 -1.70 18.86
C TRP A 66 -0.61 -3.10 18.56
N VAL A 67 0.12 -3.99 17.87
CA VAL A 67 -0.37 -5.36 17.62
C VAL A 67 -0.34 -6.23 18.88
N LEU A 68 0.48 -5.87 19.87
CA LEU A 68 0.72 -6.70 21.06
C LEU A 68 -0.49 -6.77 21.99
N THR A 69 -1.37 -5.78 21.95
CA THR A 69 -2.56 -5.70 22.82
C THR A 69 -3.84 -5.66 21.98
N GLU A 70 -4.91 -6.23 22.52
CA GLU A 70 -6.24 -6.16 21.88
C GLU A 70 -6.69 -4.71 21.71
N GLN A 71 -6.55 -3.88 22.75
CA GLN A 71 -6.86 -2.45 22.68
C GLN A 71 -6.09 -1.76 21.54
N GLY A 72 -4.78 -2.02 21.43
CA GLY A 72 -3.96 -1.42 20.39
C GLY A 72 -4.41 -1.82 18.98
N ARG A 73 -4.90 -3.05 18.79
CA ARG A 73 -5.49 -3.49 17.52
C ARG A 73 -6.83 -2.79 17.25
N GLN A 74 -7.70 -2.72 18.25
CA GLN A 74 -9.00 -2.05 18.10
C GLN A 74 -8.84 -0.57 17.73
N GLU A 75 -7.87 0.12 18.31
CA GLU A 75 -7.51 1.51 17.95
C GLU A 75 -6.98 1.66 16.50
N LYS A 76 -6.60 0.56 15.85
CA LYS A 76 -6.13 0.56 14.45
C LYS A 76 -7.21 0.15 13.45
N ILE A 77 -8.38 -0.28 13.88
CA ILE A 77 -9.51 -0.45 12.96
C ILE A 77 -9.81 0.90 12.28
N GLY A 78 -9.98 0.87 10.95
CA GLY A 78 -10.15 2.07 10.12
C GLY A 78 -8.85 2.78 9.71
N MET A 79 -7.71 2.47 10.33
CA MET A 79 -6.41 2.97 9.88
C MET A 79 -5.99 2.30 8.56
N PHE A 80 -5.23 3.00 7.74
CA PHE A 80 -4.78 2.50 6.44
C PHE A 80 -3.44 1.76 6.52
N LEU A 81 -3.32 0.68 5.74
CA LEU A 81 -2.08 -0.02 5.45
C LEU A 81 -1.88 -0.15 3.94
N ALA A 82 -0.64 -0.11 3.48
CA ALA A 82 -0.29 -0.51 2.12
C ALA A 82 -0.61 -1.99 1.91
N CYS A 83 -1.45 -2.28 0.93
CA CYS A 83 -1.82 -3.63 0.54
C CYS A 83 -0.88 -4.14 -0.56
N LYS A 84 0.13 -4.91 -0.13
CA LYS A 84 1.15 -5.49 -1.03
C LYS A 84 0.55 -6.24 -2.22
N THR A 85 -0.55 -6.95 -2.04
CA THR A 85 -1.20 -7.69 -3.13
C THR A 85 -1.83 -6.75 -4.16
N CYS A 86 -2.49 -5.68 -3.72
CA CYS A 86 -3.03 -4.67 -4.64
C CYS A 86 -1.91 -3.94 -5.37
N ASP A 87 -0.81 -3.65 -4.68
CA ASP A 87 0.38 -3.02 -5.29
C ASP A 87 1.01 -3.91 -6.36
N LEU A 88 1.17 -5.20 -6.07
CA LEU A 88 1.68 -6.17 -7.05
C LEU A 88 0.77 -6.32 -8.26
N GLN A 89 -0.56 -6.36 -8.05
CA GLN A 89 -1.54 -6.43 -9.14
C GLN A 89 -1.45 -5.19 -10.04
N LYS A 90 -1.29 -3.99 -9.48
CA LYS A 90 -1.11 -2.75 -10.25
C LYS A 90 0.15 -2.77 -11.12
N ASN A 91 1.24 -3.35 -10.62
CA ASN A 91 2.54 -3.42 -11.32
C ASN A 91 2.62 -4.57 -12.35
N SER A 92 1.57 -5.39 -12.47
CA SER A 92 1.49 -6.47 -13.46
C SER A 92 0.78 -6.07 -14.77
N LEU A 93 0.32 -4.82 -14.85
CA LEU A 93 -0.31 -4.17 -16.01
C LEU A 93 0.66 -3.19 -16.67
#